data_AF-A0A8J3NJB1-F1
#
_entry.id   AF-A0A8J3NJB1-F1
#
_cell.length_a   1.000
_cell.length_b   1.000
_cell.length_c   1.000
_cell.angle_alpha   90.00
_cell.angle_beta   90.00
_cell.angle_gamma   90.00
#
_symmetry.space_group_name_H-M   'P 1'
#
loop_
_entity.id
_entity.type
_entity.pdbx_description
1 polymer ?
#
loop_
_entity_poly.entity_id
_entity_poly.type
_entity_poly.pdbx_seq_one_letter_code
_entity_poly.pdbx_strand_id
1 'polypeptide(L)'
;MQPDEAGARSAISAAARRVVDLTGSAWAAVAAVVLSTAWLVVGVVGGFTHQWIAVLHAVTGVFTFIMVFFVQHATGRESRAVLLKLDELVRATSGARDELIAAERQPLHEQERLEQRLRAEARD
;
A
#
# COMPACT_ATOMS: atom_id res chain seq x y z
N MET A 1 -4.93 -31.45 18.84
CA MET A 1 -3.53 -31.88 18.65
C MET A 1 -3.02 -31.14 17.42
N GLN A 2 -2.23 -30.06 17.61
CA GLN A 2 -1.86 -29.08 16.57
C GLN A 2 -0.31 -28.89 16.47
N PRO A 3 0.49 -29.97 16.32
CA PRO A 3 1.95 -29.90 16.38
C PRO A 3 2.64 -29.32 15.12
N ASP A 4 1.96 -29.27 13.96
CA ASP A 4 2.63 -28.99 12.68
C ASP A 4 2.82 -27.49 12.36
N GLU A 5 1.94 -26.60 12.86
CA GLU A 5 2.06 -25.15 12.60
C GLU A 5 3.20 -24.49 13.38
N ALA A 6 3.51 -25.00 14.58
CA ALA A 6 4.57 -24.47 15.42
C ALA A 6 5.95 -24.78 14.82
N GLY A 7 6.13 -25.95 14.21
CA GLY A 7 7.34 -26.34 13.50
C GLY A 7 7.59 -25.51 12.24
N ALA A 8 6.54 -25.27 11.44
CA ALA A 8 6.64 -24.44 10.24
C ALA A 8 6.98 -22.97 10.60
N ARG A 9 6.31 -22.38 11.60
CA ARG A 9 6.60 -21.01 12.08
C ARG A 9 8.01 -20.89 12.67
N SER A 10 8.47 -21.91 13.40
CA SER A 10 9.84 -22.01 13.93
C SER A 10 10.89 -22.05 12.80
N ALA A 11 10.70 -22.91 11.81
CA ALA A 11 11.61 -23.06 10.67
C ALA A 11 11.67 -21.79 9.81
N ILE A 12 10.52 -21.17 9.54
CA ILE A 12 10.43 -19.90 8.80
C ILE A 12 11.11 -18.78 9.58
N SER A 13 10.88 -18.66 10.90
CA SER A 13 11.52 -17.63 11.72
C SER A 13 13.04 -17.85 11.88
N ALA A 14 13.51 -19.10 11.94
CA ALA A 14 14.93 -19.42 11.97
C ALA A 14 15.63 -19.12 10.62
N ALA A 15 14.99 -19.45 9.50
CA ALA A 15 15.47 -19.09 8.17
C ALA A 15 15.48 -17.57 7.98
N ALA A 16 14.41 -16.88 8.39
CA ALA A 16 14.30 -15.43 8.33
C ALA A 16 15.39 -14.75 9.16
N ARG A 17 15.66 -15.20 10.39
CA ARG A 17 16.76 -14.69 11.23
C ARG A 17 18.12 -14.85 10.55
N ARG A 18 18.42 -16.01 9.96
CA ARG A 18 19.69 -16.22 9.22
C ARG A 18 19.82 -15.30 8.00
N VAL A 19 18.73 -15.09 7.27
CA VAL A 19 18.71 -14.17 6.14
C VAL A 19 18.91 -12.73 6.62
N VAL A 20 18.26 -12.33 7.71
CA VAL A 20 18.42 -11.00 8.31
C VAL A 20 19.85 -10.78 8.82
N ASP A 21 20.44 -11.75 9.53
CA ASP A 21 21.82 -11.67 10.03
C ASP A 21 22.83 -11.57 8.88
N LEU A 22 22.60 -12.32 7.79
CA LEU A 22 23.40 -12.21 6.56
C LEU A 22 23.21 -10.86 5.87
N THR A 23 21.98 -10.35 5.79
CA THR A 23 21.62 -9.10 5.09
C THR A 23 22.02 -7.85 5.89
N GLY A 24 22.08 -7.93 7.21
CA GLY A 24 22.44 -6.82 8.11
C GLY A 24 23.93 -6.52 8.20
N SER A 25 24.78 -7.39 7.65
CA SER A 25 26.22 -7.15 7.57
C SER A 25 26.55 -6.08 6.53
N ALA A 26 27.45 -5.14 6.87
CA ALA A 26 27.98 -4.16 5.93
C ALA A 26 28.53 -4.80 4.63
N TRP A 27 29.05 -6.03 4.73
CA TRP A 27 29.52 -6.80 3.58
C TRP A 27 28.40 -7.25 2.64
N ALA A 28 27.21 -7.57 3.15
CA ALA A 28 26.07 -7.92 2.30
C ALA A 28 25.53 -6.72 1.54
N ALA A 29 25.51 -5.54 2.18
CA ALA A 29 25.18 -4.30 1.49
C ALA A 29 26.17 -3.99 0.36
N VAL A 30 27.48 -4.11 0.63
CA VAL A 30 28.52 -3.93 -0.39
C VAL A 30 28.40 -4.97 -1.51
N ALA A 31 28.19 -6.24 -1.18
CA ALA A 31 28.01 -7.30 -2.17
C ALA A 31 26.76 -7.07 -3.03
N ALA A 32 25.65 -6.63 -2.44
CA ALA A 32 24.43 -6.29 -3.15
C ALA A 32 24.66 -5.13 -4.13
N VAL A 33 25.32 -4.05 -3.68
CA VAL A 33 25.67 -2.92 -4.54
C VAL A 33 26.58 -3.36 -5.69
N VAL A 34 27.66 -4.09 -5.41
CA VAL A 34 28.58 -4.58 -6.44
C VAL A 34 27.87 -5.48 -7.45
N LEU A 35 27.02 -6.40 -6.98
CA LEU A 35 26.28 -7.30 -7.86
C LEU A 35 25.28 -6.53 -8.74
N SER A 36 24.53 -5.59 -8.17
CA SER A 36 23.61 -4.74 -8.92
C SER A 36 24.34 -3.86 -9.94
N THR A 37 25.47 -3.27 -9.58
CA THR A 37 26.29 -2.45 -10.49
C THR A 37 26.92 -3.31 -11.59
N ALA A 38 27.48 -4.47 -11.25
CA ALA A 38 28.06 -5.39 -12.23
C ALA A 38 27.01 -5.85 -13.25
N TRP A 39 25.81 -6.22 -12.77
CA TRP A 39 24.68 -6.55 -13.64
C TRP A 39 24.34 -5.39 -14.58
N LEU A 40 24.26 -4.16 -14.07
CA LEU A 40 23.99 -2.96 -14.88
C LEU A 40 25.08 -2.73 -15.96
N VAL A 41 26.35 -2.91 -15.61
CA VAL A 41 27.49 -2.79 -16.53
C VAL A 41 27.43 -3.85 -17.63
N VAL A 42 27.03 -5.09 -17.32
CA VAL A 42 26.80 -6.13 -18.33
C VAL A 42 25.76 -5.68 -19.37
N GLY A 43 24.68 -5.02 -18.93
CA GLY A 43 23.69 -4.43 -19.83
C GLY A 43 24.27 -3.33 -20.75
N VAL A 44 25.14 -2.47 -20.21
CA VAL A 44 25.78 -1.37 -20.95
C VAL A 44 26.79 -1.90 -21.97
N VAL A 45 27.67 -2.82 -21.57
CA VAL A 45 28.71 -3.40 -22.45
C VAL A 45 28.08 -4.30 -23.52
N GLY A 46 26.98 -4.99 -23.20
CA GLY A 46 26.20 -5.79 -24.14
C GLY A 46 25.27 -5.00 -25.07
N GLY A 47 25.25 -3.67 -25.00
CA GLY A 47 24.51 -2.80 -25.93
C GLY A 47 23.00 -2.73 -25.70
N PHE A 48 22.52 -2.87 -24.45
CA PHE A 48 21.09 -2.81 -24.08
C PHE A 48 20.18 -3.62 -25.03
N THR A 49 20.39 -4.92 -25.09
CA THR A 49 19.58 -5.81 -25.94
C THR A 49 18.09 -5.72 -25.60
N HIS A 50 17.22 -6.02 -26.57
CA HIS A 50 15.76 -6.04 -26.34
C HIS A 50 15.34 -6.91 -25.14
N GLN A 51 16.02 -8.02 -24.90
CA GLN A 51 15.77 -8.90 -23.75
C GLN A 51 16.11 -8.22 -22.42
N TRP A 52 17.21 -7.47 -22.38
CA TRP A 52 17.63 -6.75 -21.18
C TRP A 52 16.60 -5.71 -20.75
N ILE A 53 16.16 -4.90 -21.71
CA ILE A 53 15.15 -3.86 -21.48
C ILE A 53 13.81 -4.51 -21.08
N ALA A 54 13.43 -5.63 -21.72
CA ALA A 54 12.20 -6.33 -21.39
C ALA A 54 12.17 -6.80 -19.91
N VAL A 55 13.29 -7.31 -19.39
CA VAL A 55 13.42 -7.69 -17.98
C VAL A 55 13.25 -6.47 -17.07
N LEU A 56 13.90 -5.34 -17.39
CA LEU A 56 13.78 -4.11 -16.58
C LEU A 56 12.34 -3.57 -16.54
N HIS A 57 11.66 -3.56 -17.69
CA HIS A 57 10.27 -3.12 -17.76
C HIS A 57 9.33 -4.07 -16.98
N ALA A 58 9.54 -5.39 -17.10
CA ALA A 58 8.74 -6.36 -16.36
C ALA A 58 8.93 -6.22 -14.84
N VAL A 59 10.18 -6.09 -14.37
CA VAL A 59 10.51 -5.91 -12.96
C VAL A 59 9.90 -4.61 -12.42
N THR A 60 10.10 -3.49 -13.12
CA THR A 60 9.51 -2.20 -12.73
C THR A 60 7.99 -2.26 -12.69
N GLY A 61 7.36 -2.98 -13.62
CA GLY A 61 5.91 -3.21 -13.63
C GLY A 61 5.42 -3.92 -12.37
N VAL A 62 6.11 -4.98 -11.93
CA VAL A 62 5.79 -5.70 -10.68
C VAL A 62 5.94 -4.77 -9.47
N PHE A 63 7.05 -4.03 -9.37
CA PHE A 63 7.25 -3.06 -8.28
C PHE A 63 6.20 -1.95 -8.27
N THR A 64 5.81 -1.46 -9.44
CA THR A 64 4.74 -0.46 -9.57
C THR A 64 3.41 -1.01 -9.11
N PHE A 65 3.07 -2.24 -9.50
CA PHE A 65 1.86 -2.90 -9.03
C PHE A 65 1.87 -3.03 -7.50
N ILE A 66 2.97 -3.52 -6.92
CA ILE A 66 3.13 -3.60 -5.45
C ILE A 66 2.99 -2.22 -4.79
N MET A 67 3.61 -1.18 -5.36
CA MET A 67 3.51 0.19 -4.87
C MET A 67 2.06 0.67 -4.83
N VAL A 68 1.29 0.43 -5.88
CA VAL A 68 -0.13 0.80 -5.95
C VAL A 68 -0.92 0.12 -4.83
N PHE A 69 -0.73 -1.17 -4.59
CA PHE A 69 -1.38 -1.87 -3.46
C PHE A 69 -0.95 -1.30 -2.10
N PHE A 70 0.33 -0.99 -1.94
CA PHE A 70 0.84 -0.42 -0.69
C PHE A 70 0.26 0.96 -0.41
N VAL A 71 0.24 1.84 -1.43
CA VAL A 71 -0.40 3.16 -1.35
C VAL A 71 -1.89 3.02 -1.07
N GLN A 72 -2.62 2.16 -1.79
CA GLN A 72 -4.03 1.93 -1.54
C GLN A 72 -4.31 1.45 -0.11
N HIS A 73 -3.48 0.57 0.43
CA HIS A 73 -3.62 0.10 1.80
C HIS A 73 -3.39 1.23 2.82
N ALA A 74 -2.32 2.01 2.63
CA ALA A 74 -2.02 3.16 3.49
C ALA A 74 -3.14 4.21 3.43
N THR A 75 -3.54 4.61 2.22
CA THR A 75 -4.61 5.58 1.97
C THR A 75 -5.95 5.11 2.53
N GLY A 76 -6.30 3.82 2.40
CA GLY A 76 -7.56 3.29 2.93
C GLY A 76 -7.67 3.44 4.46
N ARG A 77 -6.57 3.24 5.18
CA ARG A 77 -6.52 3.45 6.64
C ARG A 77 -6.61 4.93 7.01
N GLU A 78 -5.91 5.78 6.26
CA GLU A 78 -5.91 7.23 6.49
C GLU A 78 -7.28 7.85 6.23
N SER A 79 -7.93 7.51 5.12
CA SER A 79 -9.29 7.96 4.81
C SER A 79 -10.28 7.63 5.93
N ARG A 80 -10.22 6.41 6.47
CA ARG A 80 -11.08 6.00 7.59
C ARG A 80 -10.81 6.78 8.87
N ALA A 81 -9.55 7.11 9.15
CA ALA A 81 -9.19 7.91 10.32
C ALA A 81 -9.66 9.37 10.18
N VAL A 82 -9.63 9.92 8.97
CA VAL A 82 -10.17 11.27 8.69
C VAL A 82 -11.69 11.30 8.89
N LEU A 83 -12.41 10.31 8.34
CA LEU A 83 -13.87 10.19 8.51
C LEU A 83 -14.26 10.12 9.99
N LEU A 84 -13.61 9.24 10.77
CA LEU A 84 -13.92 9.11 12.20
C LEU A 84 -13.70 10.41 12.99
N LYS A 85 -12.65 11.17 12.66
CA LYS A 85 -12.39 12.47 13.29
C LYS A 85 -13.44 13.51 12.90
N LEU A 86 -13.87 13.49 11.64
CA LEU A 86 -14.92 14.38 11.15
C LEU A 86 -16.27 14.05 11.79
N ASP A 87 -16.61 12.77 11.93
CA ASP A 87 -17.83 12.31 12.60
C ASP A 87 -17.91 12.81 14.03
N GLU A 88 -16.80 12.76 14.77
CA GLU A 88 -16.72 13.27 16.14
C GLU A 88 -16.92 14.79 16.21
N LEU A 89 -16.30 15.55 15.30
CA LEU A 89 -16.46 17.00 15.22
C LEU A 89 -17.89 17.42 14.83
N VAL A 90 -18.50 16.71 13.88
CA VAL A 90 -19.87 16.95 13.44
C VAL A 90 -20.85 16.60 14.55
N ARG A 91 -20.65 15.49 15.26
CA ARG A 91 -21.47 15.09 16.41
C ARG A 91 -21.35 16.04 17.60
N ALA A 92 -20.20 16.67 17.79
CA ALA A 92 -20.02 17.72 18.80
C ALA A 92 -20.71 19.05 18.44
N THR A 93 -21.16 19.22 17.19
CA THR A 93 -21.83 20.42 16.70
C THR A 93 -23.36 20.29 16.81
N SER A 94 -24.00 21.22 17.51
CA SER A 94 -25.46 21.26 17.64
C SER A 94 -26.14 21.62 16.30
N GLY A 95 -26.95 20.69 15.76
CA GLY A 95 -27.68 20.85 14.50
C GLY A 95 -27.21 19.93 13.35
N ALA A 96 -26.21 19.08 13.59
CA ALA A 96 -25.78 18.08 12.61
C ALA A 96 -26.86 17.01 12.36
N ARG A 97 -27.09 16.67 11.09
CA ARG A 97 -28.02 15.60 10.69
C ARG A 97 -27.30 14.25 10.71
N ASP A 98 -27.84 13.25 11.40
CA ASP A 98 -27.26 11.89 11.47
C ASP A 98 -27.05 11.26 10.08
N GLU A 99 -27.91 11.60 9.11
CA GLU A 99 -27.80 11.12 7.72
C GLU A 99 -26.51 11.61 7.03
N LEU A 100 -25.99 12.78 7.41
CA LEU A 100 -24.71 13.31 6.91
C LEU A 100 -23.51 12.65 7.57
N ILE A 101 -23.63 12.23 8.83
CA ILE A 101 -22.56 11.56 9.58
C ILE A 101 -22.28 10.16 9.00
N ALA A 102 -23.28 9.49 8.45
CA ALA A 102 -23.13 8.14 7.88
C ALA A 102 -23.09 8.13 6.33
N ALA A 103 -22.95 9.30 5.70
CA ALA A 103 -23.05 9.44 4.26
C ALA A 103 -21.98 8.62 3.51
N GLU A 104 -20.78 8.42 4.08
CA GLU A 104 -19.69 7.70 3.42
C GLU A 104 -19.98 6.21 3.21
N ARG A 105 -20.90 5.64 3.99
CA ARG A 105 -21.29 4.23 3.92
C ARG A 105 -22.43 3.99 2.93
N GLN A 106 -23.10 5.05 2.49
CA GLN A 106 -24.18 4.92 1.54
C GLN A 106 -23.63 4.69 0.12
N PRO A 107 -24.38 4.00 -0.75
CA PRO A 107 -24.07 3.91 -2.16
C PRO A 107 -23.93 5.30 -2.80
N LEU A 108 -23.07 5.42 -3.82
CA LEU A 108 -22.80 6.71 -4.50
C LEU A 108 -24.07 7.42 -4.97
N HIS A 109 -25.05 6.68 -5.49
CA HIS A 109 -26.31 7.24 -5.96
C HIS A 109 -27.19 7.84 -4.84
N GLU A 110 -27.06 7.36 -3.61
CA GLU A 110 -27.75 7.95 -2.45
C GLU A 110 -27.02 9.20 -1.97
N GLN A 111 -25.68 9.19 -1.96
CA GLN A 111 -24.85 10.36 -1.66
C GLN A 111 -25.16 11.53 -2.61
N GLU A 112 -25.24 11.24 -3.92
CA GLU A 112 -25.60 12.23 -4.94
C GLU A 112 -27.01 12.82 -4.71
N ARG A 113 -27.98 11.99 -4.30
CA ARG A 113 -29.33 12.45 -3.96
C ARG A 113 -29.35 13.34 -2.72
N LEU A 114 -28.58 12.99 -1.69
CA LEU A 114 -28.45 13.78 -0.48
C LEU A 114 -27.85 15.15 -0.79
N GLU A 115 -26.78 15.18 -1.58
CA GLU A 115 -26.15 16.42 -2.06
C GLU A 115 -27.12 17.30 -2.87
N GLN A 116 -27.92 16.70 -3.75
CA GLN A 116 -28.95 17.41 -4.51
C GLN A 116 -30.03 18.03 -3.61
N ARG A 117 -30.53 17.30 -2.61
CA ARG A 117 -31.53 17.81 -1.65
C ARG A 117 -31.00 18.99 -0.85
N LEU A 118 -29.80 18.89 -0.31
CA LEU A 118 -29.17 19.97 0.45
C LEU A 118 -28.91 21.22 -0.40
N ARG A 119 -28.51 21.04 -1.67
CA ARG A 119 -28.35 22.15 -2.62
C ARG A 119 -29.68 22.82 -2.98
N ALA A 120 -30.78 22.07 -3.00
CA ALA A 120 -32.11 22.62 -3.23
C ALA A 120 -32.57 23.43 -2.00
N GLU A 121 -32.46 22.88 -0.79
CA GLU A 121 -32.79 23.57 0.47
C GLU A 121 -31.98 24.87 0.65
N ALA A 122 -30.71 24.91 0.21
CA ALA A 122 -29.87 26.11 0.31
C ALA A 122 -30.19 27.20 -0.74
N ARG A 123 -31.00 26.90 -1.76
CA ARG A 123 -31.43 27.87 -2.78
C ARG A 123 -32.75 28.58 -2.45
N ASP A 124 -33.52 28.03 -1.52
CA ASP A 124 -34.78 28.61 -1.01
C ASP A 124 -34.52 29.49 0.23
#